data_AF-A0A314UBQ1-F1
#
_entry.id   AF-A0A314UBQ1-F1
#
_cell.length_a   1.000
_cell.length_b   1.000
_cell.length_c   1.000
_cell.angle_alpha   90.00
_cell.angle_beta   90.00
_cell.angle_gamma   90.00
#
_symmetry.space_group_name_H-M   'P 1'
#
loop_
_entity.id
_entity.type
_entity.pdbx_description
1 polymer ?
#
loop_
_entity_poly.entity_id
_entity_poly.type
_entity_poly.pdbx_seq_one_letter_code
_entity_poly.pdbx_strand_id
1 'polypeptide(L)'
;MRKADVPNTTWVLSVDPNFLYLVRVHFCDIVSKALNSLALNFYLNSDNVLRTLNLSSITGNLRVPYYQDFVSNSSAGTLTVSVGPDSMAADIAKAILNGLEVFEIRNESRSSGVPISVGNNTHPSSPSKKNNIGIIVGSSVGAVAFMAIIGLVYCGLAFRRYSV
;
A
#
# COMPACT_ATOMS: atom_id res chain seq x y z
N MET A 1 41.20 9.28 14.71
CA MET A 1 40.09 10.23 14.94
C MET A 1 38.82 9.40 15.03
N ARG A 2 38.16 9.30 16.20
CA ARG A 2 36.91 8.51 16.34
C ARG A 2 35.78 9.31 15.68
N LYS A 3 35.13 8.77 14.64
CA LYS A 3 33.84 9.31 14.15
C LYS A 3 32.87 9.18 15.33
N ALA A 4 32.28 10.28 15.78
CA ALA A 4 31.21 10.22 16.77
C ALA A 4 30.03 9.45 16.15
N ASP A 5 29.51 8.47 16.88
CA ASP A 5 28.28 7.78 16.47
C ASP A 5 27.14 8.79 16.63
N VAL A 6 26.49 9.13 15.52
CA VAL A 6 25.39 10.09 15.55
C VAL A 6 24.12 9.34 15.93
N PRO A 7 23.43 9.73 17.02
CA PRO A 7 22.33 8.96 17.56
C PRO A 7 21.15 8.92 16.60
N ASN A 8 20.44 7.78 16.59
CA ASN A 8 19.18 7.65 15.88
C ASN A 8 18.12 8.54 16.53
N THR A 9 17.27 9.15 15.72
CA THR A 9 16.02 9.76 16.19
C THR A 9 14.95 8.68 16.24
N THR A 10 14.33 8.51 17.40
CA THR A 10 13.39 7.40 17.67
C THR A 10 12.06 7.94 18.19
N TRP A 11 10.97 7.42 17.63
CA TRP A 11 9.61 7.61 18.09
C TRP A 11 9.05 6.29 18.61
N VAL A 12 8.39 6.32 19.76
CA VAL A 12 7.74 5.16 20.37
C VAL A 12 6.25 5.46 20.45
N LEU A 13 5.44 4.65 19.78
CA LEU A 13 3.99 4.81 19.72
C LEU A 13 3.33 3.67 20.50
N SER A 14 2.49 3.99 21.47
CA SER A 14 1.67 2.99 22.16
C SER A 14 0.60 2.45 21.20
N VAL A 15 0.49 1.13 21.10
CA VAL A 15 -0.42 0.45 20.18
C VAL A 15 -1.00 -0.80 20.86
N ASP A 16 -2.17 -1.26 20.41
CA ASP A 16 -2.75 -2.52 20.88
C ASP A 16 -2.00 -3.71 20.25
N PRO A 17 -1.47 -4.66 21.05
CA PRO A 17 -0.65 -5.77 20.56
C PRO A 17 -1.43 -6.81 19.74
N ASN A 18 -2.76 -6.75 19.73
CA ASN A 18 -3.60 -7.73 19.04
C ASN A 18 -3.83 -7.43 17.56
N PHE A 19 -3.40 -6.25 17.09
CA PHE A 19 -3.62 -5.80 15.72
C PHE A 19 -2.32 -5.75 14.90
N LEU A 20 -2.50 -5.79 13.58
CA LEU A 20 -1.47 -5.36 12.64
C LEU A 20 -1.64 -3.86 12.36
N TYR A 21 -0.54 -3.23 12.01
CA TYR A 21 -0.46 -1.82 11.71
C TYR A 21 0.14 -1.61 10.32
N LEU A 22 -0.50 -0.77 9.52
CA LEU A 22 0.09 -0.17 8.33
C LEU A 22 0.89 1.05 8.78
N VAL A 23 2.19 1.03 8.54
CA VAL A 23 3.12 2.11 8.84
C VAL A 23 3.54 2.72 7.52
N ARG A 24 3.14 3.97 7.28
CA ARG A 24 3.55 4.73 6.10
C ARG A 24 4.51 5.82 6.50
N VAL A 25 5.68 5.81 5.87
CA VAL A 25 6.70 6.84 6.08
C VAL A 25 6.85 7.69 4.84
N HIS A 26 7.03 8.99 5.06
CA HIS A 26 7.22 9.98 4.02
C HIS A 26 8.60 10.59 4.13
N PHE A 27 9.30 10.65 3.02
CA PHE A 27 10.62 11.21 2.87
C PHE A 27 10.63 12.23 1.73
N CYS A 28 11.42 13.27 1.87
CA CYS A 28 11.69 14.28 0.85
C CYS A 28 12.99 14.98 1.23
N ASP A 29 14.03 14.79 0.41
CA ASP A 29 15.32 15.44 0.66
C ASP A 29 15.25 16.94 0.30
N ILE A 30 14.88 17.73 1.31
CA ILE A 30 14.84 19.19 1.25
C ILE A 30 16.09 19.86 1.83
N VAL A 31 17.05 19.06 2.32
CA VAL A 31 18.21 19.54 3.10
C VAL A 31 19.53 19.44 2.34
N SER A 32 19.64 18.46 1.44
CA SER A 32 20.85 18.27 0.63
C SER A 32 21.03 19.39 -0.40
N LYS A 33 22.30 19.66 -0.71
CA LYS A 33 22.69 20.61 -1.78
C LYS A 33 23.03 19.91 -3.10
N ALA A 34 23.28 18.60 -3.06
CA ALA A 34 23.65 17.79 -4.21
C ALA A 34 23.00 16.41 -4.11
N LEU A 35 22.87 15.73 -5.25
CA LEU A 35 22.45 14.33 -5.27
C LEU A 35 23.50 13.46 -4.57
N ASN A 36 23.06 12.33 -4.01
CA ASN A 36 23.87 11.32 -3.34
C ASN A 36 24.63 11.82 -2.10
N SER A 37 24.27 12.98 -1.53
CA SER A 37 24.90 13.49 -0.31
C SER A 37 24.24 13.04 1.00
N LEU A 38 23.11 12.34 0.91
CA LEU A 38 22.36 11.84 2.06
C LEU A 38 22.04 10.36 1.86
N ALA A 39 22.45 9.54 2.82
CA ALA A 39 21.88 8.21 2.98
C ALA A 39 21.55 7.96 4.45
N LEU A 40 20.43 7.29 4.69
CA LEU A 40 19.90 7.04 6.02
C LEU A 40 19.47 5.57 6.17
N ASN A 41 19.37 5.13 7.41
CA ASN A 41 18.76 3.87 7.78
C ASN A 41 17.40 4.15 8.43
N PHE A 42 16.41 3.34 8.09
CA PHE A 42 15.09 3.37 8.72
C PHE A 42 14.83 2.05 9.44
N TYR A 43 14.45 2.16 10.70
CA TYR A 43 14.20 1.06 11.59
C TYR A 43 12.72 1.03 11.99
N LEU A 44 12.15 -0.16 11.95
CA LEU A 44 10.83 -0.46 12.46
C LEU A 44 10.97 -1.56 13.51
N ASN A 45 10.58 -1.26 14.74
CA ASN A 45 10.92 -2.04 15.93
C ASN A 45 12.43 -2.26 16.03
N SER A 46 12.87 -3.51 16.15
CA SER A 46 14.29 -3.89 16.15
C SER A 46 14.92 -3.95 14.76
N ASP A 47 14.11 -3.87 13.70
CA ASP A 47 14.53 -4.28 12.37
C ASP A 47 14.92 -3.07 11.52
N ASN A 48 16.09 -3.15 10.88
CA ASN A 48 16.51 -2.18 9.88
C ASN A 48 15.90 -2.55 8.52
N VAL A 49 14.74 -1.97 8.21
CA VAL A 49 13.91 -2.33 7.06
C VAL A 49 14.25 -1.51 5.80
N LEU A 50 14.85 -0.32 5.93
CA LEU A 50 15.49 0.39 4.80
C LEU A 50 16.94 0.68 5.14
N ARG A 51 17.85 -0.07 4.52
CA ARG A 51 19.29 0.06 4.69
C ARG A 51 19.87 1.02 3.66
N THR A 52 20.68 1.97 4.10
CA THR A 52 21.43 2.90 3.22
C THR A 52 20.50 3.54 2.16
N LEU A 53 19.34 4.03 2.61
CA LEU A 53 18.35 4.67 1.75
C LEU A 53 18.92 5.97 1.19
N ASN A 54 19.19 5.99 -0.11
CA ASN A 54 19.55 7.18 -0.87
C ASN A 54 18.35 7.63 -1.71
N LEU A 55 17.67 8.69 -1.25
CA LEU A 55 16.46 9.20 -1.89
C LEU A 55 16.72 9.69 -3.30
N SER A 56 17.79 10.45 -3.52
CA SER A 56 18.13 10.99 -4.85
C SER A 56 18.45 9.92 -5.89
N SER A 57 18.95 8.75 -5.46
CA SER A 57 19.14 7.59 -6.34
C SER A 57 17.81 7.00 -6.79
N ILE A 58 16.80 7.01 -5.91
CA ILE A 58 15.46 6.47 -6.18
C ILE A 58 14.61 7.46 -6.98
N THR A 59 14.62 8.73 -6.60
CA THR A 59 13.76 9.78 -7.18
C THR A 59 14.38 10.49 -8.37
N GLY A 60 15.70 10.35 -8.57
CA GLY A 60 16.48 11.05 -9.60
C GLY A 60 16.70 12.54 -9.36
N ASN A 61 16.13 13.14 -8.30
CA ASN A 61 16.27 14.56 -7.98
C ASN A 61 16.07 14.85 -6.49
N LEU A 62 16.52 16.03 -6.04
CA LEU A 62 16.23 16.55 -4.70
C LEU A 62 14.80 17.10 -4.62
N ARG A 63 14.25 17.21 -3.40
CA ARG A 63 12.92 17.75 -3.13
C ARG A 63 11.78 17.02 -3.84
N VAL A 64 11.95 15.74 -4.12
CA VAL A 64 10.90 14.86 -4.65
C VAL A 64 10.36 14.02 -3.51
N PRO A 65 9.04 14.02 -3.26
CA PRO A 65 8.45 13.20 -2.20
C PRO A 65 8.54 11.71 -2.56
N TYR A 66 8.80 10.90 -1.55
CA TYR A 66 8.86 9.44 -1.61
C TYR A 66 8.18 8.88 -0.37
N TYR A 67 7.29 7.90 -0.54
CA TYR A 67 6.68 7.21 0.60
C TYR A 67 6.88 5.70 0.48
N GLN A 68 6.89 5.02 1.64
CA GLN A 68 6.99 3.57 1.71
C GLN A 68 6.06 3.04 2.81
N ASP A 69 5.35 1.97 2.48
CA ASP A 69 4.43 1.27 3.38
C ASP A 69 5.08 0.01 3.95
N PHE A 70 4.82 -0.25 5.23
CA PHE A 70 5.19 -1.46 5.94
C PHE A 70 4.00 -2.00 6.73
N VAL A 71 3.95 -3.31 6.94
CA VAL A 71 3.01 -3.95 7.86
C VAL A 71 3.79 -4.50 9.03
N SER A 72 3.37 -4.18 10.24
CA SER A 72 4.03 -4.63 11.47
C SER A 72 3.01 -4.92 12.56
N ASN A 73 3.34 -5.82 13.48
CA ASN A 73 2.64 -5.97 14.75
C ASN A 73 3.51 -5.43 15.89
N SER A 74 2.94 -5.35 17.08
CA SER A 74 3.71 -5.13 18.30
C SER A 74 3.39 -6.20 19.31
N SER A 75 4.39 -7.00 19.68
CA SER A 75 4.24 -7.93 20.81
C SER A 75 4.36 -7.23 22.17
N ALA A 76 4.93 -6.02 22.20
CA ALA A 76 5.24 -5.28 23.43
C ALA A 76 4.23 -4.16 23.74
N GLY A 77 3.20 -3.99 22.92
CA GLY A 77 2.24 -2.87 23.04
C GLY A 77 2.81 -1.52 22.60
N THR A 78 3.98 -1.52 21.95
CA THR A 78 4.61 -0.34 21.36
C THR A 78 5.16 -0.61 19.97
N LEU A 79 4.96 0.34 19.06
CA LEU A 79 5.62 0.36 17.77
C LEU A 79 6.76 1.38 17.85
N THR A 80 7.99 0.93 17.60
CA THR A 80 9.16 1.82 17.61
C THR A 80 9.58 2.14 16.19
N VAL A 81 9.80 3.41 15.90
CA VAL A 81 10.23 3.88 14.58
C VAL A 81 11.50 4.70 14.78
N SER A 82 12.56 4.41 14.04
CA SER A 82 13.79 5.20 14.13
C SER A 82 14.38 5.53 12.77
N VAL A 83 15.00 6.70 12.67
CA VAL A 83 15.87 7.07 11.55
C VAL A 83 17.27 7.40 12.04
N GLY A 84 18.27 6.95 11.30
CA GLY A 84 19.68 7.17 11.61
C GLY A 84 20.48 7.49 10.36
N PRO A 85 21.56 8.27 10.45
CA PRO A 85 22.46 8.45 9.33
C PRO A 85 23.14 7.12 8.98
N ASP A 86 23.43 6.90 7.71
CA ASP A 86 24.35 5.83 7.34
C ASP A 86 25.78 6.27 7.64
N SER A 87 26.50 5.53 8.48
CA SER A 87 27.86 5.85 8.91
C SER A 87 28.87 5.87 7.75
N MET A 88 28.52 5.18 6.66
CA MET A 88 29.29 5.08 5.42
C MET A 88 28.96 6.19 4.41
N ALA A 89 27.85 6.93 4.60
CA ALA A 89 27.49 8.05 3.76
C ALA A 89 28.21 9.35 4.20
N ALA A 90 28.32 10.30 3.27
CA ALA A 90 29.16 11.50 3.27
C ALA A 90 29.15 12.36 4.56
N ASP A 91 30.02 13.38 4.60
CA ASP A 91 30.43 14.26 5.72
C ASP A 91 29.36 14.79 6.68
N ILE A 92 28.08 14.65 6.37
CA ILE A 92 26.98 15.16 7.16
C ILE A 92 26.09 14.00 7.60
N ALA A 93 26.28 13.59 8.85
CA ALA A 93 25.42 12.63 9.53
C ALA A 93 24.03 13.24 9.78
N LYS A 94 23.18 13.18 8.76
CA LYS A 94 21.78 13.59 8.79
C LYS A 94 20.89 12.40 8.48
N ALA A 95 19.73 12.37 9.12
CA ALA A 95 18.63 11.51 8.77
C ALA A 95 17.37 12.37 8.69
N ILE A 96 16.46 12.03 7.79
CA ILE A 96 15.22 12.77 7.61
C ILE A 96 14.02 11.82 7.66
N LEU A 97 12.93 12.30 8.22
CA LEU A 97 11.61 11.70 8.16
C LEU A 97 10.62 12.88 8.10
N ASN A 98 9.93 13.03 6.99
CA ASN A 98 9.07 14.20 6.75
C ASN A 98 7.64 13.96 7.27
N GLY A 99 7.21 12.70 7.32
CA GLY A 99 5.91 12.31 7.86
C GLY A 99 5.90 10.84 8.26
N LEU A 100 5.10 10.54 9.28
CA LEU A 100 4.87 9.19 9.80
C LEU A 100 3.37 9.04 10.04
N GLU A 101 2.78 8.03 9.40
CA GLU A 101 1.38 7.66 9.58
C GLU A 101 1.32 6.20 10.04
N VAL A 102 0.45 5.92 11.03
CA VAL A 102 0.27 4.57 11.58
C VAL A 102 -1.23 4.30 11.65
N PHE A 103 -1.67 3.24 10.96
CA PHE A 103 -3.07 2.84 10.89
C PHE A 103 -3.26 1.42 11.39
N GLU A 104 -4.21 1.22 12.29
CA GLU A 104 -4.62 -0.11 12.74
C GLU A 104 -5.39 -0.83 11.62
N ILE A 105 -5.02 -2.08 11.34
CA ILE A 105 -5.67 -2.93 10.34
C ILE A 105 -6.70 -3.81 11.05
N ARG A 106 -7.98 -3.47 10.90
CA ARG A 106 -9.11 -4.27 11.39
C ARG A 106 -9.66 -5.19 10.30
N ASN A 107 -10.01 -6.41 10.66
CA ASN A 107 -10.72 -7.34 9.79
C ASN A 107 -12.12 -7.58 10.34
N GLU A 108 -13.16 -7.16 9.61
CA GLU A 108 -14.57 -7.26 10.02
C GLU A 108 -15.07 -8.70 10.16
N SER A 109 -14.43 -9.68 9.50
CA SER A 109 -14.75 -11.10 9.67
C SER A 109 -14.25 -11.71 10.99
N ARG A 110 -13.51 -10.93 11.79
CA ARG A 110 -12.68 -11.43 12.88
C ARG A 110 -12.97 -10.72 14.20
N SER A 111 -14.26 -10.61 14.51
CA SER A 111 -14.84 -10.12 15.78
C SER A 111 -14.45 -10.92 17.04
N SER A 112 -13.67 -12.00 16.92
CA SER A 112 -13.18 -12.75 18.07
C SER A 112 -11.69 -12.46 18.22
N GLY A 113 -11.30 -11.85 19.35
CA GLY A 113 -9.95 -11.38 19.69
C GLY A 113 -8.87 -12.46 19.70
N VAL A 114 -8.60 -13.06 18.53
CA VAL A 114 -7.55 -14.04 18.30
C VAL A 114 -6.33 -13.27 17.79
N PRO A 115 -5.20 -13.26 18.52
CA PRO A 115 -3.99 -12.57 18.10
C PRO A 115 -3.43 -13.16 16.80
N ILE A 116 -2.75 -12.32 16.03
CA ILE A 116 -2.21 -12.66 14.71
C ILE A 116 -0.88 -13.40 14.90
N SER A 117 -0.87 -14.72 14.68
CA SER A 117 0.36 -15.49 14.49
C SER A 117 0.78 -15.40 13.02
N VAL A 118 1.90 -14.73 12.76
CA VAL A 118 2.55 -14.78 11.43
C VAL A 118 3.30 -16.10 11.34
N GLY A 119 2.56 -17.15 10.96
CA GLY A 119 3.14 -18.39 10.45
C GLY A 119 3.42 -18.21 8.96
N ASN A 120 4.68 -18.37 8.57
CA ASN A 120 5.07 -18.44 7.17
C ASN A 120 4.22 -19.48 6.44
N ASN A 121 3.72 -19.12 5.26
CA ASN A 121 3.09 -19.99 4.27
C ASN A 121 1.64 -20.39 4.56
N THR A 122 0.72 -19.43 4.53
CA THR A 122 -0.60 -19.69 3.95
C THR A 122 -0.92 -18.60 2.94
N HIS A 123 -0.92 -19.01 1.69
CA HIS A 123 -1.52 -18.33 0.55
C HIS A 123 -2.78 -17.57 1.01
N PRO A 124 -2.86 -16.23 0.89
CA PRO A 124 -4.12 -15.55 1.13
C PRO A 124 -5.09 -16.12 0.09
N SER A 125 -6.06 -16.90 0.53
CA SER A 125 -7.17 -17.32 -0.31
C SER A 125 -7.80 -16.03 -0.80
N SER A 126 -7.65 -15.80 -2.11
CA SER A 126 -8.30 -14.69 -2.78
C SER A 126 -9.78 -14.73 -2.42
N PRO A 127 -10.43 -13.59 -2.10
CA PRO A 127 -11.87 -13.58 -1.97
C PRO A 127 -12.42 -14.13 -3.28
N SER A 128 -13.14 -15.24 -3.21
CA SER A 128 -13.74 -15.87 -4.39
C SER A 128 -14.60 -14.82 -5.07
N LYS A 129 -14.11 -14.27 -6.20
CA LYS A 129 -14.91 -13.42 -7.08
C LYS A 129 -16.14 -14.26 -7.44
N LYS A 130 -17.30 -13.89 -6.92
CA LYS A 130 -18.57 -14.46 -7.36
C LYS A 130 -18.72 -14.07 -8.82
N ASN A 131 -18.50 -15.03 -9.69
CA ASN A 131 -18.46 -14.85 -11.13
C ASN A 131 -19.90 -14.74 -11.64
N ASN A 132 -20.39 -13.50 -11.78
CA ASN A 132 -21.68 -13.19 -12.40
C ASN A 132 -21.66 -13.41 -13.93
N ILE A 133 -21.03 -14.48 -14.40
CA ILE A 133 -20.93 -14.85 -15.82
C ILE A 133 -22.32 -15.13 -16.39
N GLY A 134 -23.23 -15.70 -15.59
CA GLY A 134 -24.63 -15.93 -16.00
C GLY A 134 -25.40 -14.65 -16.32
N ILE A 135 -25.12 -13.54 -15.63
CA ILE A 135 -25.78 -12.26 -15.89
C ILE A 135 -25.27 -11.63 -17.19
N ILE A 136 -23.97 -11.77 -17.47
CA ILE A 136 -23.33 -11.19 -18.66
C ILE A 136 -23.76 -11.95 -19.92
N VAL A 137 -23.79 -13.29 -19.88
CA VAL A 137 -24.22 -14.13 -21.02
C VAL A 137 -25.74 -14.08 -21.23
N GLY A 138 -26.54 -13.98 -20.16
CA GLY A 138 -27.99 -13.85 -20.27
C GLY A 138 -28.44 -12.52 -20.90
N SER A 139 -27.73 -11.43 -20.60
CA SER A 139 -28.07 -10.08 -21.09
C SER A 139 -27.84 -9.93 -22.60
N SER A 140 -26.75 -10.48 -23.13
CA SER A 140 -26.41 -10.36 -24.56
C SER A 140 -27.34 -11.17 -25.47
N VAL A 141 -27.75 -12.37 -25.05
CA VAL A 141 -28.70 -13.21 -25.81
C VAL A 141 -30.12 -12.61 -25.77
N GLY A 142 -30.54 -12.08 -24.62
CA GLY A 142 -31.86 -11.46 -24.47
C GLY A 142 -32.08 -10.25 -25.37
N ALA A 143 -31.06 -9.38 -25.49
CA ALA A 143 -31.14 -8.17 -26.31
C ALA A 143 -31.31 -8.49 -27.82
N VAL A 144 -30.61 -9.51 -28.32
CA VAL A 144 -30.71 -9.92 -29.74
C VAL A 144 -32.10 -10.51 -30.05
N ALA A 145 -32.63 -11.36 -29.17
CA ALA A 145 -33.97 -11.93 -29.35
C ALA A 145 -35.06 -10.85 -29.34
N PHE A 146 -34.95 -9.87 -28.43
CA PHE A 146 -35.90 -8.76 -28.34
C PHE A 146 -35.91 -7.89 -29.60
N MET A 147 -34.72 -7.55 -30.13
CA MET A 147 -34.60 -6.77 -31.37
C MET A 147 -35.16 -7.52 -32.59
N ALA A 148 -34.95 -8.84 -32.67
CA ALA A 148 -35.51 -9.65 -33.75
C ALA A 148 -37.05 -9.69 -33.70
N ILE A 149 -37.65 -9.81 -32.51
CA ILE A 149 -39.10 -9.79 -32.32
C ILE A 149 -39.69 -8.43 -32.73
N ILE A 150 -39.06 -7.32 -32.32
CA ILE A 150 -39.48 -5.98 -32.74
C ILE A 150 -39.44 -5.85 -34.26
N GLY A 151 -38.34 -6.28 -34.90
CA GLY A 151 -38.20 -6.27 -36.35
C GLY A 151 -39.31 -7.05 -37.06
N LEU A 152 -39.64 -8.26 -36.58
CA LEU A 152 -40.72 -9.07 -37.14
C LEU A 152 -42.10 -8.43 -36.98
N VAL A 153 -42.39 -7.82 -35.82
CA VAL A 153 -43.65 -7.11 -35.58
C VAL A 153 -43.76 -5.90 -36.50
N TYR A 154 -42.71 -5.09 -36.62
CA TYR A 154 -42.71 -3.93 -37.53
C TYR A 154 -42.89 -4.37 -39.00
N CYS A 155 -42.21 -5.43 -39.41
CA CYS A 155 -42.33 -5.96 -40.77
C CYS A 155 -43.75 -6.48 -41.02
N GLY A 156 -44.33 -7.25 -40.10
CA GLY A 156 -45.70 -7.73 -40.21
C GLY A 156 -46.76 -6.61 -40.23
N LEU A 157 -46.57 -5.56 -39.43
CA LEU A 157 -47.45 -4.38 -39.46
C LEU A 157 -47.30 -3.58 -40.76
N ALA A 158 -46.09 -3.44 -41.30
CA ALA A 158 -45.84 -2.79 -42.58
C ALA A 158 -46.44 -3.57 -43.76
N PHE A 159 -46.29 -4.89 -43.79
CA PHE A 159 -46.93 -5.75 -44.79
C PHE A 159 -48.46 -5.67 -44.72
N ARG A 160 -49.06 -5.63 -43.52
CA ARG A 160 -50.51 -5.43 -43.37
C ARG A 160 -50.99 -4.05 -43.83
N ARG A 161 -50.13 -3.03 -43.83
CA ARG A 161 -50.44 -1.69 -44.35
C ARG A 161 -50.24 -1.54 -45.86
N TYR A 162 -49.41 -2.38 -46.47
CA TYR A 162 -49.21 -2.42 -47.92
C TYR A 162 -50.21 -3.32 -48.66
N SER A 163 -50.83 -4.28 -47.98
CA SER A 163 -51.82 -5.22 -48.56
C SER A 163 -53.29 -4.77 -48.40
N VAL A 164 -53.53 -3.46 -48.18
CA VAL A 164 -54.85 -2.80 -48.19
C VAL A 164 -54.82 -1.71 -49.24
#